data_AF-A0A930ALA7-F1
#
_entry.id   AF-A0A930ALA7-F1
#
_cell.length_a   1.000
_cell.length_b   1.000
_cell.length_c   1.000
_cell.angle_alpha   90.00
_cell.angle_beta   90.00
_cell.angle_gamma   90.00
#
_symmetry.space_group_name_H-M   'P 1'
#
loop_
_entity.id
_entity.type
_entity.pdbx_description
1 polymer ?
#
loop_
_entity_poly.entity_id
_entity_poly.type
_entity_poly.pdbx_seq_one_letter_code
_entity_poly.pdbx_strand_id
1 'polypeptide(L)'
;MSKEKFPTKLSMIWHFLRGSKVYFGLSILFACLVSLLELINPRIIAFTVDAVIDHKDVVLPEGIQNCVDTVGGIAFLRHNLWVIAIVVVIVALLAVSCRYFFQSFTAMGSERLVKTMRDDLFTHIMHLPFKWHSENHTGDIIQRCTSDVD
;
A
#
# COMPACT_ATOMS: atom_id res chain seq x y z
N MET A 1 3.04 -11.94 41.10
CA MET A 1 3.69 -11.45 39.86
C MET A 1 2.83 -11.82 38.68
N SER A 2 2.06 -10.86 38.14
CA SER A 2 1.36 -11.06 36.87
C SER A 2 2.41 -11.29 35.78
N LYS A 3 2.41 -12.46 35.13
CA LYS A 3 3.26 -12.68 33.96
C LYS A 3 2.75 -11.76 32.87
N GLU A 4 3.55 -10.80 32.42
CA GLU A 4 3.18 -9.98 31.27
C GLU A 4 2.92 -10.90 30.08
N LYS A 5 1.71 -10.82 29.52
CA LYS A 5 1.25 -11.68 28.42
C LYS A 5 2.09 -11.49 27.15
N PHE A 6 2.79 -10.36 27.04
CA PHE A 6 3.69 -10.02 25.94
C PHE A 6 5.01 -9.46 26.47
N PRO A 7 6.17 -10.07 26.15
CA PRO A 7 7.47 -9.61 26.66
C PRO A 7 7.98 -8.34 25.94
N THR A 8 7.46 -8.03 24.75
CA THR A 8 7.85 -6.86 23.96
C THR A 8 6.67 -6.29 23.17
N LYS A 9 6.72 -4.98 22.88
CA LYS A 9 5.72 -4.30 22.03
C LYS A 9 5.57 -4.95 20.65
N LEU A 10 6.68 -5.46 20.10
CA LEU A 10 6.70 -6.14 18.81
C LEU A 10 5.93 -7.47 18.85
N SER A 11 6.05 -8.23 19.94
CA SER A 11 5.30 -9.48 20.14
C SER A 11 3.80 -9.24 20.25
N MET A 12 3.39 -8.13 20.86
CA MET A 12 1.98 -7.72 20.95
C MET A 12 1.42 -7.41 19.57
N ILE A 13 2.13 -6.61 18.77
CA ILE A 13 1.74 -6.28 17.39
C ILE A 13 1.65 -7.55 16.54
N TRP A 14 2.63 -8.45 16.64
CA TRP A 14 2.64 -9.71 15.91
C TRP A 14 1.50 -10.67 16.28
N HIS A 15 1.01 -10.59 17.52
CA HIS A 15 -0.14 -11.34 17.98
C HIS A 15 -1.42 -10.86 17.30
N PHE A 16 -1.71 -9.56 17.33
CA PHE A 16 -2.90 -8.99 16.71
C PHE A 16 -2.88 -9.06 15.17
N LEU A 17 -1.70 -9.05 14.55
CA LEU A 17 -1.53 -9.28 13.12
C LEU A 17 -1.89 -10.71 12.67
N ARG A 18 -2.23 -11.63 13.58
CA ARG A 18 -2.64 -13.00 13.23
C ARG A 18 -3.88 -12.97 12.32
N GLY A 19 -3.76 -13.51 11.11
CA GLY A 19 -4.85 -13.56 10.12
C GLY A 19 -4.83 -12.45 9.06
N SER A 20 -4.13 -11.33 9.30
CA SER A 20 -4.00 -10.21 8.34
C SER A 20 -2.61 -10.09 7.69
N LYS A 21 -1.61 -10.86 8.15
CA LYS A 21 -0.20 -10.80 7.68
C LYS A 21 -0.05 -10.83 6.15
N VAL A 22 -0.84 -11.67 5.47
CA VAL A 22 -0.79 -11.80 4.01
C VAL A 22 -1.29 -10.53 3.32
N TYR A 23 -2.34 -9.90 3.86
CA TYR A 23 -2.91 -8.67 3.30
C TYR A 23 -1.94 -7.50 3.43
N PHE A 24 -1.27 -7.37 4.58
CA PHE A 24 -0.21 -6.37 4.77
C PHE A 24 1.02 -6.67 3.91
N GLY A 25 1.41 -7.93 3.74
CA GLY A 25 2.50 -8.30 2.83
C GLY A 25 2.19 -7.94 1.37
N LEU A 26 0.98 -8.25 0.91
CA LEU A 26 0.52 -7.89 -0.42
C LEU A 26 0.39 -6.37 -0.59
N SER A 27 -0.14 -5.65 0.41
CA SER A 27 -0.26 -4.20 0.31
C SER A 27 1.12 -3.53 0.23
N ILE A 28 2.11 -3.97 1.00
CA ILE A 28 3.49 -3.45 0.88
C ILE A 28 4.05 -3.70 -0.52
N LEU A 29 3.86 -4.90 -1.08
CA LEU A 29 4.31 -5.23 -2.43
C LEU A 29 3.68 -4.30 -3.48
N PHE A 30 2.35 -4.14 -3.42
CA PHE A 30 1.64 -3.24 -4.34
C PHE A 30 1.99 -1.77 -4.11
N ALA A 31 2.25 -1.35 -2.87
CA ALA A 31 2.70 0.01 -2.58
C ALA A 31 4.06 0.29 -3.26
N CYS A 32 5.02 -0.64 -3.14
CA CYS A 32 6.30 -0.52 -3.84
C CYS A 32 6.11 -0.45 -5.35
N LEU A 33 5.25 -1.29 -5.92
CA LEU A 33 4.95 -1.27 -7.36
C LEU A 33 4.33 0.05 -7.81
N VAL A 34 3.37 0.59 -7.05
CA VAL A 34 2.76 1.90 -7.30
C VAL A 34 3.81 3.00 -7.26
N SER A 35 4.68 3.04 -6.24
CA SER A 35 5.75 4.03 -6.14
C SER A 35 6.71 3.97 -7.33
N LEU A 36 7.05 2.77 -7.82
CA LEU A 36 7.87 2.61 -9.02
C LEU A 36 7.17 3.13 -10.28
N LEU A 37 5.89 2.81 -10.47
CA LEU A 37 5.11 3.27 -11.63
C LEU A 37 4.89 4.79 -11.63
N GLU A 38 4.64 5.38 -10.46
CA GLU A 38 4.46 6.82 -10.31
C GLU A 38 5.76 7.60 -10.57
N LEU A 39 6.93 6.99 -10.33
CA LEU A 39 8.23 7.58 -10.66
C LEU A 39 8.49 7.62 -12.18
N ILE A 40 7.89 6.72 -12.96
CA ILE A 40 8.08 6.63 -14.40
C ILE A 40 7.41 7.81 -15.12
N ASN A 41 6.23 8.23 -14.70
CA ASN A 41 5.47 9.32 -15.34
C ASN A 41 6.25 10.63 -15.52
N PRO A 42 6.83 11.26 -14.46
CA PRO A 42 7.60 12.49 -14.62
C PRO A 42 8.87 12.28 -15.46
N ARG A 43 9.46 11.08 -15.46
CA ARG A 43 10.62 10.75 -16.30
C ARG A 43 10.26 10.69 -17.78
N ILE A 44 9.09 10.15 -18.13
CA ILE A 44 8.61 10.15 -19.52
C ILE A 44 8.36 11.58 -20.00
N ILE A 45 7.72 12.43 -19.18
CA ILE A 45 7.45 13.82 -19.53
C ILE A 45 8.76 14.59 -19.72
N ALA A 46 9.73 14.45 -18.80
CA ALA A 46 11.04 15.09 -18.92
C ALA A 46 11.76 14.67 -20.20
N PHE A 47 11.79 13.36 -20.50
CA PHE A 47 12.37 12.85 -21.75
C PHE A 47 11.68 13.44 -22.99
N THR A 48 10.35 13.57 -22.97
CA THR A 48 9.60 14.12 -24.08
C THR A 48 9.94 15.59 -24.32
N VAL A 49 10.02 16.39 -23.25
CA VAL A 49 10.38 17.80 -23.35
C VAL A 49 11.82 17.95 -23.84
N ASP A 50 12.77 17.25 -23.22
CA ASP A 50 14.20 17.40 -23.52
C ASP A 50 14.59 16.88 -24.91
N ALA A 51 14.04 15.73 -25.33
CA ALA A 51 14.42 15.07 -26.58
C ALA A 51 13.61 15.56 -27.80
N VAL A 52 12.31 15.85 -27.62
CA VAL A 52 11.44 16.24 -28.74
C VAL A 52 11.42 17.75 -28.95
N ILE A 53 11.38 18.53 -27.87
CA ILE A 53 11.19 19.99 -27.93
C ILE A 53 12.52 20.74 -27.89
N ASP A 54 13.44 20.39 -26.97
CA ASP A 54 14.68 21.16 -26.74
C ASP A 54 15.86 20.71 -27.64
N HIS A 55 15.66 19.69 -28.47
CA HIS A 55 16.65 19.18 -29.44
C HIS A 55 18.04 18.86 -28.86
N LYS A 56 18.13 18.52 -27.57
CA LYS A 56 19.37 18.06 -26.97
C LYS A 56 19.65 16.62 -27.40
N ASP A 57 20.91 16.33 -27.71
CA ASP A 57 21.39 14.95 -27.87
C ASP A 57 21.38 14.27 -26.50
N VAL A 58 20.26 13.67 -26.14
CA VAL A 58 20.10 12.96 -24.87
C VAL A 58 20.90 11.66 -24.96
N VAL A 59 22.02 11.60 -24.25
CA VAL A 59 22.76 10.35 -24.02
C VAL A 59 21.94 9.50 -23.05
N LEU A 60 21.09 8.65 -23.61
CA LEU A 60 20.23 7.76 -22.83
C LEU A 60 21.04 6.56 -22.30
N PRO A 61 20.69 6.03 -21.11
CA PRO A 61 21.14 4.70 -20.69
C PRO A 61 20.73 3.63 -21.71
N GLU A 62 21.56 2.61 -21.93
CA GLU A 62 21.39 1.57 -22.97
C GLU A 62 19.99 0.91 -22.96
N GLY A 63 19.39 0.76 -21.76
CA GLY A 63 18.04 0.21 -21.63
C GLY A 63 16.92 1.08 -22.23
N ILE A 64 17.03 2.41 -22.14
CA ILE A 64 16.03 3.33 -22.72
C ILE A 64 16.27 3.48 -24.22
N GLN A 65 17.55 3.53 -24.63
CA GLN A 65 17.96 3.55 -26.04
C GLN A 65 17.38 2.35 -26.80
N ASN A 66 17.55 1.12 -26.30
CA ASN A 66 17.00 -0.07 -26.94
C ASN A 66 15.47 -0.04 -27.07
N CYS A 67 14.76 0.44 -26.05
CA CYS A 67 13.30 0.58 -26.11
C CYS A 67 12.86 1.60 -27.16
N VAL A 68 13.55 2.74 -27.26
CA VAL A 68 13.26 3.81 -28.22
C VAL A 68 13.60 3.37 -29.65
N ASP A 69 14.71 2.67 -29.85
CA ASP A 69 15.15 2.16 -31.15
C ASP A 69 14.20 1.07 -31.68
N THR A 70 13.68 0.22 -30.80
CA THR A 70 12.65 -0.78 -31.16
C THR A 70 11.34 -0.15 -31.64
N VAL A 71 11.01 1.04 -31.15
CA VAL A 71 9.80 1.80 -31.54
C VAL A 71 10.02 2.63 -32.82
N GLY A 72 11.26 2.72 -33.33
CA GLY A 72 11.61 3.44 -34.55
C GLY A 72 12.50 4.67 -34.34
N GLY A 73 13.09 4.80 -33.16
CA GLY A 73 14.07 5.84 -32.83
C GLY A 73 13.46 7.21 -32.49
N ILE A 74 14.32 8.12 -32.02
CA ILE A 74 13.92 9.48 -31.59
C ILE A 74 13.28 10.28 -32.73
N ALA A 75 13.69 10.04 -33.98
CA ALA A 75 13.12 10.70 -35.17
C ALA A 75 11.65 10.33 -35.41
N PHE A 76 11.27 9.06 -35.18
CA PHE A 76 9.88 8.61 -35.32
C PHE A 76 8.99 9.13 -34.19
N LEU A 77 9.50 9.13 -32.95
CA LEU A 77 8.80 9.70 -31.79
C LEU A 77 8.54 11.20 -31.95
N ARG A 78 9.47 11.94 -32.58
CA ARG A 78 9.31 13.37 -32.88
C ARG A 78 8.12 13.63 -33.82
N HIS A 79 7.98 12.82 -34.86
CA HIS A 79 6.88 12.97 -35.82
C HIS A 79 5.55 12.48 -35.23
N ASN A 80 5.59 11.47 -34.35
CA ASN A 80 4.41 10.80 -33.80
C ASN A 80 4.30 10.97 -32.28
N LEU A 81 4.21 12.22 -31.80
CA LEU A 81 4.05 12.57 -30.37
C LEU A 81 2.86 11.86 -29.69
N TRP A 82 1.83 11.51 -30.46
CA TRP A 82 0.66 10.78 -29.97
C TRP A 82 1.02 9.39 -29.41
N VAL A 83 2.09 8.75 -29.89
CA VAL A 83 2.56 7.44 -29.40
C VAL A 83 3.04 7.56 -27.95
N ILE A 84 3.79 8.61 -27.63
CA ILE A 84 4.27 8.88 -26.27
C ILE A 84 3.06 9.14 -25.35
N ALA A 85 2.08 9.92 -25.81
CA ALA A 85 0.87 10.18 -25.05
C ALA A 85 0.11 8.88 -24.71
N ILE A 86 0.00 7.94 -25.65
CA ILE A 86 -0.59 6.63 -25.40
C ILE A 86 0.21 5.84 -24.36
N VAL A 87 1.54 5.82 -24.44
CA VAL A 87 2.40 5.14 -23.46
C VAL A 87 2.20 5.72 -22.06
N VAL A 88 2.14 7.03 -21.91
CA VAL A 88 1.85 7.69 -20.62
C VAL A 88 0.48 7.27 -20.09
N VAL A 89 -0.55 7.25 -20.93
CA VAL A 89 -1.90 6.81 -20.53
C VAL A 89 -1.88 5.34 -20.08
N ILE A 90 -1.18 4.45 -20.78
CA ILE A 90 -1.05 3.04 -20.40
C ILE A 90 -0.35 2.89 -19.03
N VAL A 91 0.77 3.59 -18.83
CA VAL A 91 1.50 3.56 -17.55
C VAL A 91 0.64 4.12 -16.42
N ALA A 92 -0.10 5.21 -16.67
CA ALA A 92 -1.03 5.77 -15.70
C ALA A 92 -2.17 4.81 -15.35
N LEU A 93 -2.77 4.13 -16.33
CA LEU A 93 -3.80 3.12 -16.08
C LEU A 93 -3.26 1.95 -15.25
N LEU A 94 -2.04 1.50 -15.53
CA LEU A 94 -1.38 0.46 -14.74
C LEU A 94 -1.14 0.93 -13.30
N ALA A 95 -0.65 2.16 -13.11
CA ALA A 95 -0.42 2.74 -11.79
C ALA A 95 -1.73 2.84 -10.98
N VAL A 96 -2.80 3.32 -11.60
CA VAL A 96 -4.15 3.38 -10.99
C VAL A 96 -4.64 1.99 -10.62
N SER A 97 -4.46 0.99 -11.49
CA SER A 97 -4.85 -0.40 -11.21
C SER A 97 -4.09 -0.96 -10.00
N CYS A 98 -2.76 -0.78 -9.95
CA CYS A 98 -1.96 -1.21 -8.82
C CYS A 98 -2.33 -0.48 -7.52
N ARG A 99 -2.64 0.82 -7.61
CA ARG A 99 -3.07 1.64 -6.48
C ARG A 99 -4.41 1.16 -5.92
N TYR A 100 -5.34 0.75 -6.79
CA TYR A 100 -6.59 0.14 -6.37
C TYR A 100 -6.33 -1.14 -5.54
N PHE A 101 -5.50 -2.06 -6.05
CA PHE A 101 -5.15 -3.27 -5.29
C PHE A 101 -4.45 -2.97 -3.96
N PHE A 102 -3.51 -2.02 -3.95
CA PHE A 102 -2.88 -1.55 -2.71
C PHE A 102 -3.92 -1.09 -1.67
N GLN A 103 -4.86 -0.24 -2.09
CA GLN A 103 -5.91 0.29 -1.22
C GLN A 103 -6.82 -0.83 -0.70
N SER A 104 -7.23 -1.75 -1.58
CA SER A 104 -8.08 -2.89 -1.22
C SER A 104 -7.40 -3.82 -0.21
N PHE A 105 -6.14 -4.21 -0.44
CA PHE A 105 -5.42 -5.08 0.50
C PHE A 105 -5.17 -4.41 1.84
N THR A 106 -4.89 -3.10 1.83
CA THR A 106 -4.73 -2.32 3.06
C THR A 106 -6.03 -2.29 3.86
N ALA A 107 -7.17 -2.02 3.21
CA ALA A 107 -8.47 -1.99 3.87
C ALA A 107 -8.87 -3.37 4.44
N MET A 108 -8.69 -4.45 3.67
CA MET A 108 -8.96 -5.81 4.15
C MET A 108 -8.02 -6.20 5.30
N GLY A 109 -6.76 -5.76 5.25
CA GLY A 109 -5.77 -5.99 6.30
C GLY A 109 -6.14 -5.29 7.60
N SER A 110 -6.54 -4.01 7.54
CA SER A 110 -6.95 -3.23 8.70
C SER A 110 -8.25 -3.76 9.32
N GLU A 111 -9.24 -4.10 8.51
CA GLU A 111 -10.51 -4.64 9.01
C GLU A 111 -10.31 -5.97 9.75
N ARG A 112 -9.47 -6.87 9.21
CA ARG A 112 -9.13 -8.13 9.87
C ARG A 112 -8.31 -7.94 11.15
N LEU A 113 -7.43 -6.94 11.17
CA LEU A 113 -6.68 -6.57 12.36
C LEU A 113 -7.62 -6.12 13.49
N VAL A 114 -8.50 -5.15 13.19
CA VAL A 114 -9.51 -4.63 14.12
C VAL A 114 -10.42 -5.75 14.60
N LYS A 115 -10.88 -6.62 13.70
CA LYS A 115 -11.69 -7.79 14.06
C LYS A 115 -10.98 -8.70 15.06
N THR A 116 -9.71 -9.03 14.80
CA THR A 116 -8.92 -9.90 15.69
C THR A 116 -8.75 -9.26 17.07
N MET A 117 -8.48 -7.95 17.13
CA MET A 117 -8.39 -7.21 18.39
C MET A 117 -9.71 -7.24 19.17
N ARG A 118 -10.85 -7.01 18.49
CA ARG A 118 -12.18 -7.06 19.10
C ARG A 118 -12.52 -8.45 19.63
N ASP A 119 -12.26 -9.49 18.85
CA ASP A 119 -12.54 -10.88 19.22
C ASP A 119 -11.70 -11.31 20.44
N ASP A 120 -10.41 -10.94 20.47
CA ASP A 120 -9.51 -11.23 21.59
C ASP A 120 -9.92 -10.47 22.87
N LEU A 121 -10.28 -9.20 22.74
CA LEU A 121 -10.74 -8.37 23.86
C LEU A 121 -12.05 -8.89 24.44
N PHE A 122 -13.02 -9.19 23.57
CA PHE A 122 -14.32 -9.74 23.97
C PHE A 122 -14.15 -11.09 24.68
N THR A 123 -13.35 -11.98 24.10
CA THR A 123 -13.04 -13.28 24.70
C THR A 123 -12.40 -13.10 26.07
N HIS A 124 -11.49 -12.14 26.24
CA HIS A 124 -10.86 -11.88 27.53
C HIS A 124 -11.88 -11.39 28.58
N ILE A 125 -12.75 -10.45 28.22
CA ILE A 125 -13.77 -9.90 29.11
C ILE A 125 -14.74 -10.98 29.57
N MET A 126 -15.17 -11.87 28.66
CA MET A 126 -16.10 -12.97 28.98
C MET A 126 -15.57 -13.98 29.99
N HIS A 127 -14.23 -14.08 30.15
CA HIS A 127 -13.61 -15.01 31.10
C HIS A 127 -13.28 -14.35 32.45
N LEU A 128 -13.64 -13.08 32.67
CA LEU A 128 -13.41 -12.39 33.94
C LEU A 128 -14.39 -12.85 35.02
N PRO A 129 -13.98 -12.82 36.30
CA PRO A 129 -14.85 -13.24 37.40
C PRO A 129 -16.02 -12.25 37.58
N PHE A 130 -17.16 -12.76 38.08
CA PHE A 130 -18.37 -11.97 38.31
C PHE A 130 -18.14 -10.69 39.14
N LYS A 131 -17.22 -10.74 40.11
CA LYS A 131 -16.83 -9.57 40.92
C LYS A 131 -16.37 -8.39 40.05
N TRP A 132 -15.58 -8.65 39.01
CA TRP A 132 -15.12 -7.60 38.09
C TRP A 132 -16.30 -6.99 37.30
N HIS A 133 -17.24 -7.83 36.84
CA HIS A 133 -18.43 -7.36 36.14
C HIS A 133 -19.37 -6.55 37.05
N SER A 134 -19.41 -6.83 38.35
CA SER A 134 -20.20 -6.05 39.31
C SER A 134 -19.59 -4.67 39.61
N GLU A 135 -18.27 -4.52 39.47
CA GLU A 135 -17.54 -3.27 39.75
C GLU A 135 -17.46 -2.34 38.53
N ASN A 136 -17.64 -2.87 37.31
CA ASN A 136 -17.53 -2.12 36.05
C ASN A 136 -18.89 -2.00 35.36
N HIS A 137 -19.32 -0.78 35.03
CA HIS A 137 -20.60 -0.55 34.35
C HIS A 137 -20.55 -1.07 32.91
N THR A 138 -21.64 -1.69 32.45
CA THR A 138 -21.76 -2.21 31.08
C THR A 138 -21.46 -1.16 30.00
N GLY A 139 -21.83 0.11 30.23
CA GLY A 139 -21.54 1.21 29.32
C GLY A 139 -20.04 1.45 29.12
N ASP A 140 -19.26 1.47 30.20
CA ASP A 140 -17.82 1.67 30.15
C ASP A 140 -17.12 0.50 29.45
N ILE A 141 -17.60 -0.73 29.67
CA ILE A 141 -17.08 -1.94 29.03
C ILE A 141 -17.29 -1.87 27.50
N ILE A 142 -18.50 -1.53 27.05
CA ILE A 142 -18.81 -1.42 25.62
C ILE A 142 -18.01 -0.29 24.98
N GLN A 143 -17.89 0.86 25.67
CA GLN A 143 -17.16 2.00 25.14
C GLN A 143 -15.68 1.71 24.96
N ARG A 144 -15.04 0.96 25.86
CA ARG A 144 -13.65 0.51 25.64
C ARG A 144 -13.54 -0.47 24.49
N CYS A 145 -14.50 -1.39 24.34
CA CYS A 145 -14.51 -2.35 23.24
C CYS A 145 -14.67 -1.72 21.85
N THR A 146 -15.30 -0.55 21.76
CA THR A 146 -15.46 0.18 20.49
C THR A 146 -14.40 1.27 20.34
N SER A 147 -14.24 2.14 21.33
CA SER A 147 -13.37 3.32 21.27
C SER A 147 -11.87 3.02 21.39
N ASP A 148 -11.46 1.96 22.11
CA ASP A 148 -10.04 1.67 22.29
C ASP A 148 -9.48 0.78 21.16
N VAL A 149 -10.36 0.20 20.33
CA VAL A 149 -10.00 -0.73 19.25
C VAL A 149 -10.05 -0.09 17.85
N ASP A 150 -10.81 0.99 17.69
CA ASP A 150 -10.81 1.83 16.47
C ASP A 150 -9.63 2.82 16.46
#